data_AF-A0A933GF72-F1
#
_entry.id   AF-A0A933GF72-F1
#
_cell.length_a   1.000
_cell.length_b   1.000
_cell.length_c   1.000
_cell.angle_alpha   90.00
_cell.angle_beta   90.00
_cell.angle_gamma   90.00
#
_symmetry.space_group_name_H-M   'P 1'
#
loop_
_entity.id
_entity.type
_entity.pdbx_description
1 polymer ?
#
loop_
_entity_poly.entity_id
_entity_poly.type
_entity_poly.pdbx_seq_one_letter_code
_entity_poly.pdbx_strand_id
1 'polypeptide(L)'
;MTRTWIALAIGLGALLVGAPLAPAQESGLLVDAGWLNARLGDRQLRIVDMVTEPEEYRRGHIPGAIYLHVNDARIAVPAGGFRLPTSCSSSRSTSSAIRRWRS
;
A
#
# COMPACT_ATOMS: atom_id res chain seq x y z
N MET A 1 -36.32 -58.94 -21.06
CA MET A 1 -35.86 -57.54 -21.09
C MET A 1 -34.73 -57.41 -20.08
N THR A 2 -33.50 -57.59 -20.56
CA THR A 2 -32.33 -57.91 -19.75
C THR A 2 -31.17 -56.99 -20.12
N ARG A 3 -30.49 -56.52 -19.07
CA ARG A 3 -29.05 -56.21 -18.99
C ARG A 3 -28.63 -54.76 -19.24
N THR A 4 -28.65 -54.04 -18.11
CA THR A 4 -27.51 -53.31 -17.52
C THR A 4 -26.14 -53.39 -18.22
N TRP A 5 -25.39 -52.28 -18.04
CA TRP A 5 -23.92 -52.06 -18.18
C TRP A 5 -23.39 -51.44 -19.48
N ILE A 6 -23.36 -50.11 -19.56
CA ILE A 6 -22.24 -49.36 -20.15
C ILE A 6 -21.95 -48.16 -19.23
N ALA A 7 -21.06 -48.40 -18.27
CA ALA A 7 -19.79 -47.70 -18.13
C ALA A 7 -19.95 -46.31 -17.46
N LEU A 8 -19.72 -46.18 -16.16
CA LEU A 8 -18.40 -46.31 -15.54
C LEU A 8 -17.35 -45.49 -16.32
N ALA A 9 -17.56 -44.18 -16.49
CA ALA A 9 -16.60 -43.32 -17.19
C ALA A 9 -16.48 -41.89 -16.63
N ILE A 10 -17.11 -41.56 -15.51
CA ILE A 10 -17.04 -40.20 -14.92
C ILE A 10 -16.64 -40.28 -13.45
N GLY A 11 -15.67 -41.14 -13.12
CA GLY A 11 -15.11 -41.26 -11.78
C GLY A 11 -13.70 -40.69 -11.63
N LEU A 12 -13.02 -40.35 -12.74
CA LEU A 12 -11.57 -40.15 -12.76
C LEU A 12 -11.12 -38.82 -13.41
N GLY A 13 -12.02 -37.83 -13.53
CA GLY A 13 -11.69 -36.53 -14.12
C GLY A 13 -11.46 -35.40 -13.11
N ALA A 14 -11.78 -35.61 -11.82
CA ALA A 14 -11.87 -34.51 -10.85
C ALA A 14 -10.57 -34.20 -10.09
N LEU A 15 -9.48 -34.94 -10.33
CA LEU A 15 -8.22 -34.78 -9.59
C LEU A 15 -7.15 -33.93 -10.31
N LEU A 16 -7.55 -33.09 -11.27
CA LEU A 16 -6.67 -32.11 -11.93
C LEU A 16 -7.28 -30.69 -11.93
N VAL A 17 -8.15 -30.38 -10.99
CA VAL A 17 -8.45 -28.97 -10.68
C VAL A 17 -7.23 -28.43 -9.95
N GLY A 18 -6.35 -27.77 -10.71
CA GLY A 18 -5.21 -27.05 -10.18
C GLY A 18 -5.68 -26.20 -9.01
N ALA A 19 -5.00 -26.31 -7.86
CA ALA A 19 -5.30 -25.47 -6.71
C ALA A 19 -5.33 -24.01 -7.21
N PRO A 20 -6.40 -23.24 -6.96
CA PRO A 20 -6.35 -21.82 -7.26
C PRO A 20 -5.11 -21.28 -6.55
N LEU A 21 -4.25 -20.60 -7.30
CA LEU A 21 -3.23 -19.75 -6.70
C LEU A 21 -4.02 -18.76 -5.86
N ALA A 22 -4.13 -19.04 -4.56
CA ALA A 22 -4.70 -18.08 -3.63
C ALA A 22 -3.86 -16.82 -3.85
N PRO A 23 -4.46 -15.69 -4.26
CA PRO A 23 -3.71 -14.46 -4.36
C PRO A 23 -2.99 -14.30 -3.02
N ALA A 24 -1.67 -14.09 -3.06
CA ALA A 24 -0.90 -13.85 -1.85
C ALA A 24 -1.67 -12.81 -1.06
N GLN A 25 -2.06 -13.14 0.17
CA GLN A 25 -2.90 -12.29 0.98
C GLN A 25 -2.11 -11.02 1.25
N GLU A 26 -2.31 -10.01 0.40
CA GLU A 26 -1.69 -8.71 0.58
C GLU A 26 -2.18 -8.24 1.94
N SER A 27 -1.26 -8.14 2.89
CA SER A 27 -1.45 -7.32 4.07
C SER A 27 -2.10 -6.04 3.58
N GLY A 28 -3.32 -5.70 4.03
CA GLY A 28 -4.17 -4.61 3.51
C GLY A 28 -3.59 -3.20 3.68
N LEU A 29 -2.32 -3.06 3.35
CA LEU A 29 -1.40 -1.94 3.39
C LEU A 29 -1.15 -1.40 1.98
N LEU A 30 -1.39 -2.22 0.94
CA LEU A 30 -1.30 -1.83 -0.45
C LEU A 30 -2.70 -1.66 -1.04
N VAL A 31 -2.81 -0.72 -1.97
CA VAL A 31 -4.03 -0.41 -2.71
C VAL A 31 -3.66 -0.15 -4.16
N ASP A 32 -4.56 -0.45 -5.09
CA ASP A 32 -4.37 -0.12 -6.50
C ASP A 32 -4.70 1.35 -6.80
N ALA A 33 -4.28 1.82 -7.98
CA ALA A 33 -4.50 3.20 -8.41
C ALA A 33 -6.00 3.54 -8.62
N GLY A 34 -6.82 2.58 -9.05
CA GLY A 34 -8.26 2.76 -9.22
C GLY A 34 -8.97 2.96 -7.88
N TRP A 35 -8.60 2.17 -6.88
CA TRP A 35 -9.07 2.32 -5.50
C TRP A 35 -8.76 3.70 -4.94
N LEU A 36 -7.53 4.21 -5.16
CA LEU A 36 -7.11 5.52 -4.70
C LEU A 36 -7.85 6.63 -5.43
N ASN A 37 -7.95 6.53 -6.75
CA ASN A 37 -8.65 7.52 -7.58
C ASN A 37 -10.13 7.67 -7.17
N ALA A 38 -10.81 6.56 -6.85
CA ALA A 38 -12.19 6.55 -6.40
C ALA A 38 -12.41 7.21 -5.02
N ARG A 39 -11.34 7.48 -4.26
CA ARG A 39 -11.38 8.03 -2.89
C ARG A 39 -10.67 9.38 -2.75
N LEU A 40 -10.28 10.00 -3.86
CA LEU A 40 -9.71 11.34 -3.82
C LEU A 40 -10.72 12.31 -3.18
N GLY A 41 -10.26 13.04 -2.17
CA GLY A 41 -11.08 14.00 -1.42
C GLY A 41 -11.83 13.43 -0.20
N ASP A 42 -11.71 12.13 0.08
CA ASP A 42 -12.20 11.56 1.35
C ASP A 42 -11.48 12.21 2.54
N ARG A 43 -12.25 12.74 3.50
CA ARG A 43 -11.71 13.40 4.70
C ARG A 43 -11.01 12.42 5.65
N GLN A 44 -11.28 11.13 5.53
CA GLN A 44 -10.62 10.08 6.31
C GLN A 44 -9.36 9.55 5.61
N LEU A 45 -9.09 9.95 4.37
CA LEU A 45 -7.90 9.55 3.62
C LEU A 45 -6.86 10.66 3.60
N ARG A 46 -5.61 10.31 3.93
CA ARG A 46 -4.48 11.21 3.79
C ARG A 46 -3.40 10.62 2.90
N ILE A 47 -3.07 11.34 1.84
CA ILE A 47 -2.02 10.96 0.89
C ILE A 47 -0.75 11.73 1.28
N VAL A 48 0.36 11.00 1.38
CA VAL A 48 1.68 11.55 1.69
C VAL A 48 2.62 11.14 0.58
N ASP A 49 3.24 12.12 -0.07
CA ASP A 49 4.28 11.92 -1.06
C ASP A 49 5.64 12.15 -0.40
N MET A 50 6.51 11.15 -0.46
CA MET A 50 7.83 11.16 0.16
C MET A 50 8.96 11.14 -0.87
N VAL A 51 8.72 11.69 -2.06
CA VAL A 51 9.78 11.90 -3.05
C VAL A 51 10.96 12.68 -2.45
N THR A 52 12.18 12.34 -2.88
CA THR A 52 13.40 12.94 -2.32
C THR A 52 13.47 14.43 -2.62
N GLU A 53 13.35 14.80 -3.90
CA GLU A 53 13.50 16.18 -4.36
C GLU A 53 12.16 16.93 -4.32
N PRO A 54 12.04 18.03 -3.55
CA PRO A 54 10.80 18.82 -3.48
C PRO A 54 10.33 19.37 -4.84
N GLU A 55 11.25 19.58 -5.78
CA GLU A 55 10.98 20.05 -7.14
C GLU A 55 10.15 19.04 -7.92
N GLU A 56 10.33 17.73 -7.68
CA GLU A 56 9.55 16.68 -8.34
C GLU A 56 8.10 16.71 -7.88
N TYR A 57 7.87 16.85 -6.57
CA TYR A 57 6.54 17.07 -6.03
C TYR A 57 5.88 18.30 -6.64
N ARG A 58 6.61 19.43 -6.77
CA ARG A 58 6.07 20.66 -7.38
C ARG A 58 5.77 20.51 -8.87
N ARG A 59 6.55 19.70 -9.59
CA ARG A 59 6.30 19.41 -11.02
C ARG A 59 5.02 18.62 -11.23
N GLY A 60 4.66 17.75 -10.29
CA GLY A 60 3.40 17.01 -10.33
C GLY A 60 3.29 16.01 -9.19
N HIS A 61 2.11 15.96 -8.57
CA HIS A 61 1.78 15.04 -7.49
C HIS A 61 0.29 14.69 -7.52
N ILE A 62 -0.11 13.67 -6.77
CA ILE A 62 -1.51 13.25 -6.65
C ILE A 62 -2.31 14.38 -5.96
N PRO A 63 -3.49 14.78 -6.48
CA PRO A 63 -4.29 15.84 -5.88
C PRO A 63 -4.60 15.58 -4.40
N GLY A 64 -4.37 16.60 -3.55
CA GLY A 64 -4.61 16.52 -2.10
C GLY A 64 -3.50 15.82 -1.30
N ALA A 65 -2.46 15.29 -1.96
CA ALA A 65 -1.26 14.82 -1.29
C ALA A 65 -0.56 15.96 -0.54
N ILE A 66 0.27 15.58 0.43
CA ILE A 66 1.26 16.47 1.02
C ILE A 66 2.64 15.90 0.85
N TYR A 67 3.58 16.80 0.61
CA TYR A 67 4.98 16.49 0.64
C TYR A 67 5.48 16.28 2.07
N LEU A 68 6.25 15.21 2.28
CA LEU A 68 6.97 14.93 3.51
C LEU A 68 8.35 14.35 3.18
N HIS A 69 9.41 15.11 3.44
CA HIS A 69 10.76 14.62 3.21
C HIS A 69 11.06 13.47 4.18
N VAL A 70 11.69 12.38 3.70
CA VAL A 70 11.95 11.18 4.52
C VAL A 70 12.75 11.48 5.80
N ASN A 71 13.70 12.42 5.73
CA ASN A 71 14.48 12.89 6.88
C ASN A 71 13.66 13.64 7.95
N ASP A 72 12.45 14.13 7.64
CA ASP A 72 11.57 14.72 8.64
C ASP A 72 10.87 13.66 9.50
N ALA A 73 10.79 12.42 9.01
CA ALA A 73 10.12 11.29 9.66
C ALA A 73 11.09 10.35 10.40
N ARG A 74 12.41 10.56 10.30
CA ARG A 74 13.44 9.71 10.89
C ARG A 74 14.54 10.53 11.54
N ILE A 75 15.28 9.90 12.45
CA ILE A 75 16.39 10.52 13.17
C ILE A 75 17.67 9.76 12.81
N ALA A 76 18.70 10.48 12.38
CA ALA A 76 20.02 9.91 12.16
C ALA A 76 20.62 9.44 13.49
N VAL A 77 21.24 8.27 13.50
CA VAL A 77 21.90 7.73 14.70
C VAL A 77 23.41 7.99 14.59
N PRO A 78 24.10 8.41 15.68
CA PRO A 78 25.54 8.70 15.62
C PRO A 78 26.41 7.51 15.18
N ALA A 79 25.95 6.28 15.47
CA ALA A 79 26.59 5.05 15.01
C ALA A 79 26.39 4.75 13.50
N GLY A 80 25.69 5.63 12.77
CA GLY A 80 25.25 5.42 11.40
C GLY A 80 23.80 4.93 11.31
N GLY A 81 23.18 5.16 10.16
CA GLY A 81 21.79 4.76 9.88
C GLY A 81 20.73 5.68 10.47
N PHE A 82 19.49 5.19 10.48
CA PHE A 82 18.31 5.95 10.90
C PHE A 82 17.43 5.13 11.83
N ARG A 83 16.77 5.82 12.77
CA ARG A 83 15.73 5.26 13.62
C ARG A 83 14.46 6.11 13.54
N LEU A 84 13.34 5.52 13.90
CA LEU A 84 12.12 6.30 14.09
C LEU A 84 12.24 7.20 15.34
N PRO A 85 11.61 8.39 15.33
CA PRO A 85 11.46 9.20 16.52
C PRO A 85 10.64 8.44 17.57
N THR A 86 10.86 8.76 18.84
CA THR A 86 9.93 8.33 19.90
C THR A 86 8.56 8.98 19.67
N SER A 87 7.48 8.40 20.20
CA SER A 87 6.11 8.85 19.95
C SER A 87 5.86 10.35 20.22
N CYS A 88 6.50 10.91 21.24
CA CYS A 88 6.43 12.35 21.53
C CYS A 88 7.22 13.21 20.52
N SER A 89 8.37 12.71 20.05
CA SER A 89 9.20 13.42 19.07
C SER A 89 8.66 13.32 17.64
N SER A 90 7.99 12.22 17.28
CA SER A 90 7.43 12.01 15.94
C SER A 90 6.32 13.01 15.65
N SER A 91 5.37 13.17 16.58
CA SER A 91 4.24 14.08 16.43
C SER A 91 4.69 15.52 16.20
N ARG A 92 5.76 15.95 16.89
CA ARG A 92 6.35 17.28 16.75
C ARG A 92 7.06 17.47 15.41
N SER A 93 7.89 16.52 15.01
CA SER A 93 8.65 16.60 13.75
C SER A 93 7.73 16.62 12.54
N THR A 94 6.79 15.67 12.47
CA THR A 94 5.82 15.58 11.37
C THR A 94 4.90 16.79 11.32
N SER A 95 4.41 17.28 12.47
CA SER A 95 3.58 18.49 12.50
C SER A 95 4.34 19.75 12.05
N SER A 96 5.64 19.84 12.35
CA SER A 96 6.49 20.95 11.91
C SER A 96 6.75 20.88 10.40
N ALA A 97 7.06 19.70 9.87
CA ALA A 97 7.27 19.48 8.45
C ALA A 97 6.00 19.79 7.64
N ILE A 98 4.83 19.28 8.07
CA ILE A 98 3.55 19.54 7.39
C ILE A 98 3.21 21.03 7.39
N ARG A 99 3.50 21.77 8.46
CA ARG A 99 3.27 23.22 8.50
C ARG A 99 4.14 23.98 7.50
N ARG A 100 5.40 23.57 7.33
CA ARG A 100 6.36 24.19 6.40
C ARG A 100 5.87 24.17 4.94
N TRP A 101 5.14 23.12 4.56
CA TRP A 101 4.67 22.92 3.18
C TRP A 101 3.22 23.36 2.94
N ARG A 102 2.58 23.99 3.93
CA ARG A 102 1.21 24.54 3.81
C ARG A 102 1.17 26.07 3.60
N SER A 103 2.33 26.74 3.66
CA SER A 103 2.53 28.18 3.42
C SER A 103 3.18 28.42 2.08
#